data_AF-A0A1H3XCB9-F1
#
_entry.id   AF-A0A1H3XCB9-F1
#
_cell.length_a   1.000
_cell.length_b   1.000
_cell.length_c   1.000
_cell.angle_alpha   90.00
_cell.angle_beta   90.00
_cell.angle_gamma   90.00
#
_symmetry.space_group_name_H-M   'P 1'
#
loop_
_entity.id
_entity.type
_entity.pdbx_description
1 polymer ?
#
loop_
_entity_poly.entity_id
_entity_poly.type
_entity_poly.pdbx_seq_one_letter_code
_entity_poly.pdbx_strand_id
1 'polypeptide(L)' 'MIKATSMTLHTTSEGKRISVSYIQVNEDGIITKGNTRKDFILIDGAHDQQIAQFKALFEYVEGLLEKQNE' A
#
# COMPACT_ATOMS: atom_id res chain seq x y z
N MET A 1 11.13 10.03 9.59
CA MET A 1 9.79 9.45 9.36
C MET A 1 9.74 8.69 8.04
N ILE A 2 9.10 7.52 8.00
CA ILE A 2 8.81 6.80 6.76
C ILE A 2 7.39 7.15 6.30
N LYS A 3 7.21 7.52 5.04
CA LYS A 3 5.89 7.75 4.44
C LYS A 3 5.69 6.87 3.23
N ALA A 4 4.65 6.04 3.26
CA ALA A 4 4.24 5.25 2.10
C ALA A 4 3.73 6.20 0.99
N THR A 5 4.17 5.96 -0.23
CA THR A 5 3.78 6.73 -1.42
C THR A 5 2.94 5.91 -2.39
N SER A 6 3.14 4.60 -2.41
CA SER A 6 2.24 3.68 -3.12
C SER A 6 2.24 2.32 -2.43
N MET A 7 1.16 1.57 -2.61
CA MET A 7 1.07 0.19 -2.15
C MET A 7 0.33 -0.65 -3.18
N THR A 8 0.72 -1.90 -3.31
CA THR A 8 0.06 -2.88 -4.17
C THR A 8 -0.17 -4.16 -3.37
N LEU A 9 -1.37 -4.72 -3.45
CA LEU A 9 -1.75 -5.96 -2.79
C LEU A 9 -2.17 -6.98 -3.84
N HIS A 10 -1.50 -8.13 -3.84
CA HIS A 10 -1.88 -9.28 -4.65
C HIS A 10 -2.28 -10.45 -3.75
N THR A 11 -3.42 -11.07 -4.04
CA THR A 11 -3.79 -12.36 -3.42
C THR A 11 -3.22 -13.48 -4.28
N THR A 12 -2.54 -14.43 -3.65
CA THR A 12 -1.90 -15.59 -4.28
C THR A 12 -2.46 -16.88 -3.69
N SER A 13 -2.09 -18.04 -4.25
CA SER A 13 -2.46 -19.35 -3.69
C SER A 13 -1.86 -19.61 -2.30
N GLU A 14 -0.77 -18.93 -1.95
CA GLU A 14 -0.01 -19.15 -0.71
C GLU A 14 -0.26 -18.08 0.36
N GLY A 15 -1.16 -17.12 0.08
CA GLY A 15 -1.42 -15.98 0.96
C GLY A 15 -1.45 -14.67 0.19
N LYS A 16 -1.00 -13.58 0.81
CA LYS A 16 -1.08 -12.22 0.23
C LYS A 16 0.30 -11.59 0.13
N ARG A 17 0.59 -10.99 -1.02
CA ARG A 17 1.82 -10.22 -1.25
C ARG A 17 1.50 -8.73 -1.22
N ILE A 18 2.19 -8.00 -0.36
CA ILE A 18 2.10 -6.53 -0.25
C ILE A 18 3.42 -5.93 -0.72
N SER A 19 3.36 -5.02 -1.67
CA SER A 19 4.50 -4.20 -2.10
C SER A 19 4.24 -2.76 -1.69
N VAL A 20 5.13 -2.15 -0.92
CA VAL A 20 5.00 -0.75 -0.47
C VAL A 20 6.17 0.06 -1.00
N SER A 21 5.88 1.11 -1.74
CA SER A 21 6.85 2.16 -2.05
C SER A 21 6.76 3.24 -0.98
N TYR A 22 7.91 3.72 -0.51
CA TYR A 22 7.98 4.72 0.53
C TYR A 22 9.13 5.69 0.31
N ILE A 23 9.00 6.84 0.97
CA ILE A 23 10.07 7.83 1.14
C ILE A 23 10.45 7.90 2.61
N GLN A 24 11.72 8.22 2.87
CA GLN A 24 12.18 8.59 4.19
C GLN A 24 12.39 10.09 4.22
N VAL A 25 11.83 10.73 5.24
CA VAL A 25 11.90 12.16 5.47
C VAL A 25 12.58 12.40 6.83
N ASN A 26 13.52 13.34 6.91
CA ASN A 26 14.12 13.73 8.19
C ASN A 26 13.19 14.66 8.99
N GLU A 27 13.67 15.14 10.14
CA GLU A 27 12.91 16.03 11.01
C GLU A 27 12.65 17.41 10.38
N ASP A 28 13.52 17.85 9.48
CA ASP A 28 13.40 19.11 8.73
C ASP A 28 12.44 19.01 7.53
N GLY A 29 11.80 17.85 7.32
CA GLY A 29 10.89 17.65 6.18
C GLY A 29 11.59 17.35 4.86
N ILE A 30 12.91 17.12 4.86
CA ILE A 30 13.71 16.81 3.66
C ILE A 30 13.66 15.31 3.37
N ILE A 31 13.42 14.95 2.11
CA ILE A 31 13.47 13.57 1.63
C ILE A 31 14.93 13.08 1.65
N THR A 32 15.24 12.14 2.54
CA THR A 32 16.57 11.54 2.66
C THR A 32 16.70 10.23 1.90
N LYS A 33 15.59 9.54 1.62
CA LYS A 33 15.54 8.39 0.70
C LYS A 33 14.29 8.47 -0.15
N GLY A 34 14.47 8.56 -1.46
CA GLY A 34 13.40 8.55 -2.44
C GLY A 34 13.11 7.14 -2.93
N ASN A 35 11.83 6.84 -3.17
CA ASN A 35 11.37 5.72 -4.00
C ASN A 35 11.90 4.33 -3.58
N THR A 36 11.93 4.05 -2.27
CA THR A 36 12.34 2.73 -1.78
C THR A 36 11.14 1.79 -1.79
N ARG A 37 11.33 0.55 -2.25
CA ARG A 37 10.29 -0.48 -2.26
C ARG A 37 10.58 -1.56 -1.22
N LYS A 38 9.55 -2.01 -0.51
CA LYS A 38 9.61 -3.16 0.39
C LYS A 38 8.46 -4.11 0.12
N ASP A 39 8.80 -5.38 -0.05
CA ASP A 39 7.85 -6.44 -0.30
C ASP A 39 7.65 -7.28 0.97
N PHE A 40 6.40 -7.66 1.23
CA PHE A 40 5.99 -8.50 2.34
C PHE A 40 5.12 -9.65 1.82
N ILE A 41 5.31 -10.83 2.38
CA ILE A 41 4.47 -12.01 2.13
C ILE A 41 3.77 -12.34 3.45
N LEU A 42 2.45 -12.30 3.43
CA LEU A 42 1.59 -12.65 4.55
C LEU A 42 0.99 -14.04 4.27
N ILE A 43 1.41 -15.01 5.08
CA ILE A 43 1.05 -16.43 4.92
C ILE A 43 -0.07 -16.82 5.91
N ASP A 44 -0.47 -15.94 6.84
CA ASP A 44 -1.42 -16.27 7.90
C ASP A 44 -2.42 -15.12 8.19
N GLY A 45 -3.66 -15.46 8.54
CA GLY A 45 -4.84 -14.58 8.57
C GLY A 45 -4.87 -13.52 9.69
N ALA A 46 -3.79 -13.42 10.48
CA ALA A 46 -3.67 -12.48 11.61
C ALA A 46 -3.85 -11.00 11.22
N HIS A 47 -3.77 -10.68 9.93
CA HIS A 47 -3.91 -9.32 9.40
C HIS A 47 -5.06 -9.16 8.39
N ASP A 48 -5.97 -10.13 8.30
CA ASP A 48 -7.05 -10.12 7.30
C ASP A 48 -7.97 -8.92 7.43
N GLN A 49 -8.24 -8.44 8.64
CA GLN A 49 -9.08 -7.27 8.87
C GLN A 49 -8.43 -5.99 8.35
N GLN A 50 -7.14 -5.78 8.62
CA GLN A 50 -6.38 -4.63 8.11
C GLN A 50 -6.26 -4.69 6.59
N ILE A 51 -6.11 -5.89 6.04
CA ILE A 51 -6.09 -6.11 4.60
C ILE A 51 -7.45 -5.82 3.96
N ALA A 52 -8.56 -6.21 4.60
CA ALA A 52 -9.90 -5.89 4.12
C ALA A 52 -10.15 -4.38 4.09
N GLN A 53 -9.74 -3.66 5.14
CA GLN A 53 -9.80 -2.19 5.17
C GLN A 53 -8.97 -1.56 4.04
N PHE A 54 -7.80 -2.13 3.77
CA PHE A 54 -6.97 -1.66 2.68
C PHE A 54 -7.60 -1.88 1.29
N LYS A 55 -8.21 -3.05 1.06
CA LYS A 55 -8.96 -3.32 -0.18
C LYS A 55 -10.11 -2.34 -0.38
N ALA A 56 -10.89 -2.08 0.67
CA ALA A 56 -12.01 -1.14 0.61
C ALA A 56 -11.56 0.29 0.22
N LEU A 57 -10.39 0.73 0.69
CA LEU A 57 -9.83 2.02 0.29
C LEU A 57 -9.45 2.05 -1.19
N PHE A 58 -8.89 0.95 -1.72
CA PHE A 58 -8.54 0.82 -3.13
C PHE A 58 -9.79 0.90 -4.03
N GLU A 59 -10.81 0.09 -3.72
CA GLU A 59 -12.07 0.06 -4.46
C GLU A 59 -12.77 1.43 -4.45
N TYR A 60 -12.72 2.15 -3.33
CA TYR A 60 -13.23 3.52 -3.24
C TYR A 60 -12.51 4.48 -4.20
N VAL A 61 -11.17 4.43 -4.26
CA VAL A 61 -10.37 5.28 -5.14
C VAL A 61 -10.62 4.93 -6.62
N GLU A 62 -10.69 3.64 -6.96
CA GLU A 62 -11.05 3.20 -8.31
C GLU A 62 -12.42 3.74 -8.73
N GLY A 63 -13.44 3.63 -7.88
CA GLY A 63 -14.77 4.19 -8.14
C GLY A 63 -14.82 5.71 -8.25
N LEU A 64 -13.89 6.45 -7.62
CA LEU A 64 -13.75 7.89 -7.85
C LEU A 64 -13.15 8.20 -9.22
N LEU A 65 -12.18 7.40 -9.67
CA LEU A 65 -11.52 7.58 -10.97
C LEU A 65 -12.47 7.23 -12.13
N GLU A 66 -13.30 6.20 -12.00
CA GLU A 66 -14.31 5.85 -12.99
C GLU A 66 -15.30 7.01 -13.21
N LYS A 67 -15.79 7.62 -12.13
CA LYS A 67 -16.73 8.76 -12.18
C LYS A 67 -16.14 10.05 -12.76
N GLN A 68 -14.81 10.20 -12.79
CA GLN A 68 -14.16 11.35 -13.44
C GLN A 68 -14.05 11.18 -14.96
N ASN A 69 -14.25 9.96 -15.47
CA ASN A 69 -14.16 9.63 -16.89
C ASN A 69 -15.54 9.47 -17.56
N GLU A 70 -16.63 9.73 -16.85
CA GLU A 70 -18.01 9.85 -17.34
C GLU A 70 -18.39 11.33 -17.58
#